data_AF-A0A6J6A9Z6-F1
#
_entry.id   AF-A0A6J6A9Z6-F1
#
_cell.length_a   1.000
_cell.length_b   1.000
_cell.length_c   1.000
_cell.angle_alpha   90.00
_cell.angle_beta   90.00
_cell.angle_gamma   90.00
#
_symmetry.space_group_name_H-M   'P 1'
#
loop_
_entity.id
_entity.type
_entity.pdbx_description
1 polymer ?
#
loop_
_entity_poly.entity_id
_entity_poly.type
_entity_poly.pdbx_seq_one_letter_code
_entity_poly.pdbx_strand_id
1 'polypeptide(L)'
;MNHVPIRHAARLFLPQRSIARYPSQRVDSVHSVDDEIPPEEQPMANARRRHGAAGAMLAAGMFGLEQAMGLRKKKEEAPIVVAAPTEPTDIDEEGIHIPVDEATRVFAPPQPPADPFPPRRPRKRR
;
A
#
# COMPACT_ATOMS: atom_id res chain seq x y z
N MET A 1 -39.62 49.06 -4.89
CA MET A 1 -40.93 48.42 -4.67
C MET A 1 -41.67 48.40 -6.01
N ASN A 2 -42.17 47.21 -6.40
CA ASN A 2 -42.93 46.88 -7.63
C ASN A 2 -42.23 47.08 -8.99
N HIS A 3 -41.86 45.98 -9.65
CA HIS A 3 -42.32 45.54 -10.98
C HIS A 3 -41.35 44.53 -11.61
N VAL A 4 -41.89 43.41 -12.08
CA VAL A 4 -41.26 42.48 -13.03
C VAL A 4 -41.15 43.17 -14.40
N PRO A 5 -40.11 42.85 -15.19
CA PRO A 5 -40.42 42.58 -16.60
C PRO A 5 -39.76 41.31 -17.15
N ILE A 6 -40.63 40.60 -17.87
CA ILE A 6 -40.43 39.46 -18.76
C ILE A 6 -39.37 39.78 -19.83
N ARG A 7 -38.48 38.84 -20.12
CA ARG A 7 -37.78 38.79 -21.41
C ARG A 7 -37.84 37.39 -22.02
N HIS A 8 -38.40 37.39 -23.22
CA HIS A 8 -38.44 36.30 -24.18
C HIS A 8 -37.07 35.71 -24.50
N ALA A 9 -37.01 34.39 -24.67
CA ALA A 9 -36.14 33.73 -25.63
C ALA A 9 -36.78 32.37 -25.97
N ALA A 10 -37.58 32.30 -27.02
CA ALA A 10 -37.12 31.89 -28.35
C ALA A 10 -36.81 30.39 -28.41
N ARG A 11 -37.79 29.63 -28.93
CA ARG A 11 -37.59 28.34 -29.60
C ARG A 11 -36.39 28.44 -30.52
N LEU A 12 -35.35 27.67 -30.25
CA LEU A 12 -34.37 27.27 -31.25
C LEU A 12 -34.49 25.77 -31.47
N PHE A 13 -35.21 25.50 -32.54
CA PHE A 13 -35.16 24.30 -33.36
C PHE A 13 -33.72 24.01 -33.78
N LEU A 14 -33.21 22.81 -33.49
CA LEU A 14 -32.17 22.18 -34.30
C LEU A 14 -32.37 20.65 -34.32
N PRO A 15 -31.88 19.97 -35.39
CA PRO A 15 -32.52 18.82 -36.01
C PRO A 15 -31.92 17.48 -35.59
N GLN A 16 -32.61 16.42 -36.03
CA GLN A 16 -32.23 15.01 -35.99
C GLN A 16 -30.75 14.73 -36.21
N ARG A 17 -30.17 13.77 -35.46
CA ARG A 17 -29.17 12.85 -35.99
C ARG A 17 -28.97 11.59 -35.13
N SER A 18 -29.09 10.47 -35.84
CA SER A 18 -28.45 9.17 -35.63
C SER A 18 -28.73 8.38 -34.34
N ILE A 19 -29.55 7.36 -34.53
CA ILE A 19 -29.60 6.08 -33.83
C ILE A 19 -28.18 5.51 -33.68
N ALA A 20 -27.56 5.69 -32.51
CA ALA A 20 -26.34 4.96 -32.15
C ALA A 20 -26.75 3.62 -31.54
N ARG A 21 -26.60 2.57 -32.34
CA ARG A 21 -26.73 1.16 -31.96
C ARG A 21 -25.60 0.83 -30.97
N TYR A 22 -25.92 0.74 -29.68
CA TYR A 22 -24.95 0.22 -28.72
C TYR A 22 -24.91 -1.32 -28.81
N PRO A 23 -23.72 -1.93 -28.91
CA PRO A 23 -23.58 -3.37 -28.87
C PRO A 23 -23.93 -3.89 -27.47
N SER A 24 -24.73 -4.94 -27.43
CA SER A 24 -25.04 -5.71 -26.22
C SER A 24 -23.75 -6.19 -25.55
N GLN A 25 -23.34 -5.53 -24.48
CA GLN A 25 -22.26 -6.03 -23.63
C GLN A 25 -22.87 -6.92 -22.56
N ARG A 26 -22.76 -8.23 -22.79
CA ARG A 26 -22.81 -9.23 -21.72
C ARG A 26 -21.51 -9.09 -20.95
N VAL A 27 -21.58 -8.52 -19.75
CA VAL A 27 -20.46 -8.49 -18.80
C VAL A 27 -20.84 -9.38 -17.62
N ASP A 28 -20.28 -10.59 -17.62
CA ASP A 28 -20.18 -11.37 -16.39
C ASP A 28 -19.11 -10.67 -15.53
N SER A 29 -19.56 -9.89 -14.55
CA SER A 29 -18.69 -9.14 -13.65
C SER A 29 -17.98 -10.10 -12.69
N VAL A 30 -16.69 -10.32 -12.93
CA VAL A 30 -15.80 -10.91 -11.93
C VAL A 30 -15.43 -9.79 -10.96
N HIS A 31 -15.82 -9.96 -9.70
CA HIS A 31 -15.50 -9.04 -8.62
C HIS A 31 -13.98 -9.02 -8.42
N SER A 32 -13.29 -7.98 -8.87
CA SER A 32 -11.86 -7.78 -8.65
C SER A 32 -11.66 -7.26 -7.22
N VAL A 33 -11.03 -8.08 -6.40
CA VAL A 33 -10.58 -7.71 -5.05
C VAL A 33 -9.25 -6.98 -5.25
N ASP A 34 -9.26 -5.66 -5.10
CA ASP A 34 -8.05 -4.83 -5.11
C ASP A 34 -7.32 -4.99 -3.77
N ASP A 35 -6.69 -6.15 -3.56
CA ASP A 35 -5.59 -6.25 -2.60
C ASP A 35 -4.37 -5.57 -3.23
N GLU A 36 -3.84 -4.53 -2.58
CA GLU A 36 -2.61 -3.86 -3.01
C GLU A 36 -1.43 -4.81 -2.84
N ILE A 37 -1.20 -5.63 -3.87
CA ILE A 37 -0.10 -6.60 -3.90
C ILE A 37 1.21 -5.81 -4.08
N PRO A 38 2.18 -5.94 -3.16
CA PRO A 38 3.48 -5.29 -3.29
C PRO A 38 4.09 -5.62 -4.66
N PRO A 39 4.80 -4.68 -5.32
CA PRO A 39 5.32 -4.88 -6.67
C PRO A 39 6.28 -6.06 -6.81
N GLU A 40 6.85 -6.52 -5.69
CA GLU A 40 7.75 -7.67 -5.59
C GLU A 40 7.02 -9.02 -5.69
N GLU A 41 5.69 -9.03 -5.57
CA GLU A 41 4.86 -10.22 -5.43
C GLU A 41 3.71 -10.22 -6.45
N GLN A 42 3.91 -9.76 -7.69
CA GLN A 42 2.87 -9.82 -8.74
C GLN A 42 2.97 -11.14 -9.56
N PRO A 43 2.38 -12.27 -9.11
CA PRO A 43 2.58 -13.57 -9.76
C PRO A 43 2.02 -13.60 -11.17
N MET A 44 0.90 -12.91 -11.43
CA MET A 44 0.31 -12.82 -12.76
C MET A 44 1.19 -12.05 -13.73
N ALA A 45 1.83 -10.96 -13.29
CA ALA A 45 2.74 -10.18 -14.13
C ALA A 45 4.01 -10.98 -14.48
N ASN A 46 4.58 -11.70 -13.51
CA ASN A 46 5.74 -12.55 -13.74
C ASN A 46 5.40 -13.75 -14.65
N ALA A 47 4.28 -14.41 -14.39
CA ALA A 47 3.81 -15.54 -15.20
C ALA A 47 3.47 -15.09 -16.63
N ARG A 48 2.86 -13.91 -16.80
CA ARG A 48 2.59 -13.33 -18.13
C ARG A 48 3.89 -13.09 -18.91
N ARG A 49 4.93 -12.57 -18.27
CA ARG A 49 6.22 -12.30 -18.90
C ARG A 49 6.94 -13.58 -19.34
N ARG A 50 6.81 -14.67 -18.58
CA ARG A 50 7.52 -15.94 -18.84
C ARG A 50 6.74 -16.94 -19.69
N HIS A 51 5.42 -16.94 -19.55
CA HIS A 51 4.53 -18.00 -20.06
C HIS A 51 3.28 -17.43 -20.76
N GLY A 52 3.23 -16.12 -21.02
CA GLY A 52 2.14 -15.47 -21.74
C GLY A 52 0.82 -15.45 -20.99
N ALA A 53 -0.27 -15.17 -21.71
CA ALA A 53 -1.60 -15.00 -21.12
C ALA A 53 -2.11 -16.26 -20.41
N ALA A 54 -1.84 -17.45 -20.95
CA ALA A 54 -2.23 -18.71 -20.33
C ALA A 54 -1.54 -18.91 -18.96
N GLY A 55 -0.25 -18.59 -18.86
CA GLY A 55 0.46 -18.61 -17.59
C GLY A 55 -0.08 -17.60 -16.58
N ALA A 56 -0.48 -16.42 -17.05
CA ALA A 56 -1.11 -15.40 -16.20
C ALA A 56 -2.44 -15.89 -15.61
N MET A 57 -3.27 -16.56 -16.42
CA MET A 57 -4.56 -17.13 -15.98
C MET A 57 -4.36 -18.25 -14.95
N LEU A 58 -3.39 -19.15 -15.17
CA LEU A 58 -3.07 -20.18 -14.20
C LEU A 58 -2.56 -19.59 -12.88
N ALA A 59 -1.67 -18.60 -12.95
CA ALA A 59 -1.18 -17.91 -11.77
C ALA A 59 -2.31 -17.21 -11.01
N ALA A 60 -3.27 -16.60 -11.72
CA ALA A 60 -4.45 -16.00 -11.11
C ALA A 60 -5.33 -17.04 -10.39
N GLY A 61 -5.56 -18.19 -11.02
CA GLY A 61 -6.32 -19.28 -10.41
C GLY A 61 -5.67 -19.82 -9.15
N MET A 62 -4.36 -20.09 -9.19
CA MET A 62 -3.63 -20.58 -8.02
C MET A 62 -3.59 -19.56 -6.89
N PHE A 63 -3.40 -18.29 -7.20
CA PHE A 63 -3.41 -17.21 -6.23
C PHE A 63 -4.78 -17.06 -5.55
N GLY A 64 -5.87 -17.11 -6.34
CA GLY A 64 -7.23 -17.07 -5.79
C GLY A 64 -7.52 -18.26 -4.87
N LEU A 65 -7.05 -19.46 -5.22
CA LEU A 65 -7.19 -20.65 -4.38
C LEU A 65 -6.36 -20.56 -3.09
N GLU A 66 -5.13 -20.06 -3.16
CA GLU A 66 -4.26 -19.84 -1.99
C GLU A 66 -4.90 -18.86 -1.00
N GLN A 67 -5.54 -17.81 -1.52
CA GLN A 67 -6.27 -16.82 -0.74
C GLN A 67 -7.53 -17.40 -0.09
N ALA A 68 -8.31 -18.18 -0.85
CA ALA A 68 -9.56 -18.79 -0.38
C ALA A 68 -9.33 -19.88 0.68
N MET A 69 -8.26 -20.66 0.55
CA MET A 69 -7.89 -21.69 1.52
C MET A 69 -7.14 -21.15 2.73
N GLY A 70 -6.85 -19.85 2.78
CA GLY A 70 -6.09 -19.24 3.87
C GLY A 70 -4.66 -19.80 4.00
N LEU A 71 -4.13 -20.41 2.94
CA LEU A 71 -2.77 -20.98 2.92
C LEU A 71 -1.71 -19.88 3.06
N ARG A 72 -2.06 -18.66 2.65
CA ARG A 72 -1.24 -17.49 2.81
C ARG A 72 -1.43 -16.90 4.21
N LYS A 73 -0.50 -17.21 5.12
CA LYS A 73 -0.38 -16.45 6.37
C LYS A 73 -0.10 -14.99 6.00
N LYS A 74 -0.98 -14.08 6.40
CA LYS A 74 -0.69 -12.64 6.34
C LYS A 74 0.65 -12.46 7.03
N LYS A 75 1.63 -11.88 6.34
CA LYS A 75 2.89 -11.51 6.97
C LYS A 75 2.49 -10.52 8.05
N GLU A 76 2.51 -10.97 9.30
CA GLU A 76 2.34 -10.07 10.43
C GLU A 76 3.46 -9.04 10.28
N GLU A 77 3.07 -7.80 10.04
CA GLU A 77 4.00 -6.67 10.08
C GLU A 77 4.63 -6.72 11.47
N ALA A 78 5.94 -6.92 11.52
CA ALA A 78 6.65 -7.06 12.79
C ALA A 78 6.28 -5.84 13.64
N PRO A 79 5.84 -6.03 14.91
CA PRO A 79 5.36 -4.93 15.72
C PRO A 79 6.43 -3.85 15.77
N ILE A 80 6.09 -2.66 15.28
CA ILE A 80 6.97 -1.50 15.39
C ILE A 80 6.96 -1.11 16.87
N VAL A 81 7.97 -1.55 17.60
CA VAL A 81 8.15 -1.17 19.00
C VAL A 81 8.74 0.24 19.01
N VAL A 82 7.86 1.23 19.14
CA VAL A 82 8.28 2.61 19.42
C VAL A 82 8.56 2.68 20.92
N ALA A 83 9.84 2.75 21.29
CA ALA A 83 10.23 3.04 22.65
C ALA A 83 9.79 4.47 22.99
N ALA A 84 8.85 4.62 23.91
CA ALA A 84 8.52 5.91 24.52
C ALA A 84 9.18 5.93 25.91
N PRO A 85 10.44 6.40 26.03
CA PRO A 85 11.13 6.45 27.31
C PRO A 85 10.35 7.37 28.25
N THR A 86 9.76 6.77 29.28
CA THR A 86 9.11 7.47 30.40
C THR A 86 10.01 7.48 31.63
N GLU A 87 11.28 7.09 31.47
CA GLU A 87 12.28 7.11 32.53
C GLU A 87 12.99 8.48 32.62
N PRO A 88 13.44 8.89 33.83
CA PRO A 88 13.90 10.26 34.12
C PRO A 88 15.21 10.69 33.45
N THR A 89 15.88 9.83 32.68
CA THR A 89 17.10 10.15 31.92
C THR A 89 17.01 9.55 30.54
N ASP A 90 17.29 10.36 29.52
CA ASP A 90 17.37 9.94 28.13
C ASP A 90 18.71 9.23 27.86
N ILE A 91 18.70 7.90 27.90
CA ILE A 91 19.89 7.06 27.68
C ILE A 91 20.39 7.17 26.22
N ASP A 92 19.50 7.48 25.28
CA ASP A 92 19.82 7.55 23.86
C ASP A 92 20.56 8.86 23.53
N GLU A 93 20.33 9.93 24.29
CA GLU A 93 21.04 11.22 24.16
C GLU A 93 22.23 11.37 25.13
N GLU A 94 22.07 10.93 26.39
CA GLU A 94 23.04 11.20 27.47
C GLU A 94 23.97 10.02 27.76
N GLY A 95 23.60 8.81 27.31
CA GLY A 95 24.35 7.58 27.62
C GLY A 95 24.12 7.12 29.06
N ILE A 96 24.95 6.19 29.53
CA ILE A 96 24.81 5.60 30.87
C ILE A 96 25.94 6.11 31.77
N HIS A 97 25.57 6.68 32.91
CA HIS A 97 26.48 7.09 33.97
C HIS A 97 26.29 6.22 35.21
N ILE A 98 27.32 5.45 35.58
CA ILE A 98 27.30 4.61 36.79
C ILE A 98 28.36 5.14 37.76
N PRO A 99 27.98 5.76 38.89
CA PRO A 99 28.93 6.14 39.93
C PRO A 99 29.47 4.87 40.62
N VAL A 100 30.79 4.76 40.73
CA VAL A 100 31.46 3.67 41.47
C VAL A 100 31.85 4.15 42.87
N ASP A 101 32.28 5.40 42.98
CA ASP A 101 32.56 6.13 44.22
C ASP A 101 32.42 7.65 43.99
N GLU A 102 32.77 8.48 44.97
CA GLU A 102 32.63 9.96 44.90
C GLU A 102 33.49 10.62 43.80
N ALA A 103 34.57 9.97 43.36
CA ALA A 103 35.52 10.51 42.39
C ALA A 103 35.50 9.76 41.04
N THR A 104 34.87 8.58 40.98
CA THR A 104 34.96 7.64 39.87
C THR A 104 33.58 7.32 39.33
N ARG A 105 33.40 7.52 38.03
CA ARG A 105 32.20 7.08 37.30
C ARG A 105 32.58 6.32 36.03
N VAL A 106 31.81 5.28 35.74
CA VAL A 106 31.86 4.56 34.47
C VAL A 106 30.88 5.24 33.51
N PHE A 107 31.36 5.54 32.30
CA PHE A 107 30.57 6.16 31.24
C PHE A 107 30.48 5.20 30.06
N ALA A 108 29.25 4.89 29.66
CA ALA A 108 28.96 4.28 28.37
C ALA A 108 28.36 5.35 27.46
N PRO A 109 28.95 5.65 26.30
CA PRO A 109 28.42 6.67 25.40
C PRO A 109 27.05 6.25 24.84
N PRO A 110 26.22 7.23 24.44
CA PRO A 110 24.94 6.94 23.81
C PRO A 110 25.11 6.08 22.56
N GLN A 111 24.20 5.13 22.34
CA GLN A 111 24.24 4.28 21.16
C GLN A 111 23.74 5.05 19.93
N PRO A 112 24.33 4.83 18.75
CA PRO A 112 23.82 5.44 17.54
C PRO A 112 22.36 5.00 17.31
N PRO A 113 21.47 5.90 16.86
CA PRO A 113 20.08 5.56 16.59
C PRO A 113 19.98 4.34 15.67
N ALA A 114 19.16 3.37 16.05
CA ALA A 114 18.87 2.23 15.19
C ALA A 114 18.20 2.71 13.89
N ASP A 115 18.56 2.09 12.75
CA ASP A 115 17.84 2.32 11.50
C ASP A 115 16.37 1.94 11.74
N PRO A 116 15.40 2.84 11.53
CA PRO A 116 13.98 2.52 11.69
C PRO A 116 13.52 1.43 10.72
N PHE A 117 14.28 1.17 9.66
CA PHE A 117 13.96 0.13 8.70
C PHE A 117 14.71 -1.17 9.02
N PRO A 118 14.04 -2.33 8.85
CA PRO A 118 14.72 -3.61 8.97
C PRO A 118 15.86 -3.71 7.94
N PRO A 119 16.97 -4.41 8.28
CA PRO A 119 18.10 -4.53 7.37
C PRO A 119 17.67 -5.12 6.04
N ARG A 120 17.92 -4.37 4.95
CA ARG A 120 17.57 -4.81 3.59
C ARG A 120 18.33 -6.08 3.26
N ARG A 121 17.62 -7.17 2.98
CA ARG A 121 18.25 -8.42 2.51
C ARG A 121 18.98 -8.13 1.18
N PRO A 122 20.29 -8.46 1.06
CA PRO A 122 21.00 -8.24 -0.20
C PRO A 122 20.37 -9.09 -1.30
N ARG A 123 19.91 -8.45 -2.39
CA ARG A 123 19.44 -9.16 -3.59
C ARG A 123 20.62 -9.85 -4.25
N LYS A 124 20.59 -11.18 -4.32
CA LYS A 124 21.58 -11.98 -5.07
C LYS A 124 21.47 -11.62 -6.56
N ARG A 125 22.45 -10.88 -7.09
CA ARG A 125 22.58 -10.65 -8.54
C ARG A 125 22.94 -12.00 -9.19
N ARG A 126 22.16 -12.39 -10.19
CA ARG A 126 22.35 -13.62 -10.97
C ARG A 126 22.94 -13.25 -12.32
#